data_AF-A0A2P4S7T1-F1
#
_entry.id   AF-A0A2P4S7T1-F1
#
_cell.length_a   1.000
_cell.length_b   1.000
_cell.length_c   1.000
_cell.angle_alpha   90.00
_cell.angle_beta   90.00
_cell.angle_gamma   90.00
#
_symmetry.space_group_name_H-M   'P 1'
#
loop_
_entity.id
_entity.type
_entity.pdbx_description
1 polymer ?
#
loop_
_entity_poly.entity_id
_entity_poly.type
_entity_poly.pdbx_seq_one_letter_code
_entity_poly.pdbx_strand_id
1 'polypeptide(L)'
;MQLNVAELQKELDKSQSVFPENPSVWVKDLAGCLNYKLQAPKSDPSLSQHTHDYPYCLVSKELKNAIRSLLGKSSGVLELFFDHCIYTMLQELDKSPGESLHGYRICIQAVLLERPKIATTNLGKYLELLRSHQNRPAKCLTILWALGQAGFTDLAEGLRVWLGVMLPVLGIKALSPYAVSYLDRLLTVHPNLTKGFGMIGPKDFFPLLDFAFMPNNSLSPSLQEQLRRLYPRLKVLALGARPETTLHTYFPSFLSRATPSCPPAMRKEVRRGAGGSLRIPWAVRRQQVWFSPQLLTSMSQCLSVDPLSFSVWRQLYTKHLS
;
A
#
# COMPACT_ATOMS: atom_id res chain seq x y z
N MET A 1 19.54 19.00 8.63
CA MET A 1 19.07 19.36 10.00
C MET A 1 20.29 19.33 10.89
N GLN A 2 20.52 20.35 11.71
CA GLN A 2 21.64 20.36 12.66
C GLN A 2 21.09 20.09 14.06
N LEU A 3 21.52 18.96 14.64
CA LEU A 3 21.33 18.62 16.04
C LEU A 3 22.72 18.38 16.62
N ASN A 4 23.00 18.94 17.80
CA ASN A 4 24.21 18.61 18.52
C ASN A 4 24.12 17.16 19.03
N VAL A 5 24.86 16.25 18.39
CA VAL A 5 24.86 14.81 18.75
C VAL A 5 25.31 14.60 20.19
N ALA A 6 26.24 15.41 20.70
CA ALA A 6 26.70 15.31 22.08
C ALA A 6 25.59 15.66 23.09
N GLU A 7 24.73 16.64 22.77
CA GLU A 7 23.58 16.97 23.61
C GLU A 7 22.52 15.88 23.58
N LEU A 8 22.28 15.26 22.43
CA LEU A 8 21.38 14.11 22.37
C LEU A 8 21.94 12.96 23.21
N GLN A 9 23.22 12.64 23.04
CA GLN A 9 23.86 11.56 23.79
C GLN A 9 23.78 11.80 25.29
N LYS A 10 24.02 13.04 25.75
CA LYS A 10 23.90 13.41 27.16
C LYS A 10 22.48 13.19 27.72
N GLU A 11 21.44 13.54 26.98
CA GLU A 11 20.05 13.28 27.41
C GLU A 11 19.73 11.79 27.43
N LEU A 12 20.21 11.03 26.44
CA LEU A 12 20.03 9.58 26.39
C LEU A 12 20.75 8.88 27.54
N ASP A 13 22.00 9.25 27.81
CA ASP A 13 22.80 8.69 28.90
C ASP A 13 22.11 8.95 30.25
N LYS A 14 21.55 10.15 30.43
CA LYS A 14 20.74 10.49 31.62
C LYS A 14 19.48 9.63 31.72
N SER A 15 18.75 9.45 30.62
CA SER A 15 17.56 8.59 30.60
C SER A 15 17.91 7.14 30.97
N GLN A 16 19.01 6.63 30.43
CA GLN A 16 19.51 5.29 30.73
C GLN A 16 20.03 5.14 32.15
N SER A 17 20.66 6.17 32.72
CA SER A 17 21.13 6.11 34.11
C SER A 17 19.98 6.16 35.12
N VAL A 18 18.93 6.92 34.83
CA VAL A 18 17.75 7.03 35.70
C VAL A 18 16.83 5.81 35.55
N PHE A 19 16.74 5.23 34.35
CA PHE A 19 15.85 4.11 34.05
C PHE A 19 16.57 2.93 33.37
N PRO A 20 17.54 2.26 34.02
CA PRO A 20 18.45 1.30 33.40
C PRO A 20 17.82 0.02 32.83
N GLU A 21 16.59 -0.31 33.23
CA GLU A 21 15.87 -1.50 32.75
C GLU A 21 14.57 -1.15 32.01
N ASN A 22 14.44 0.10 31.55
CA ASN A 22 13.22 0.57 30.91
C ASN A 22 13.45 1.08 29.48
N PRO A 23 13.67 0.18 28.51
CA PRO A 23 13.93 0.55 27.11
C PRO A 23 12.79 1.35 26.46
N SER A 24 11.57 1.26 27.00
CA SER A 24 10.40 2.05 26.55
C SER A 24 10.57 3.53 26.86
N VAL A 25 11.15 3.88 28.01
CA VAL A 25 11.43 5.28 28.37
C VAL A 25 12.50 5.85 27.45
N TRP A 26 13.59 5.12 27.20
CA TRP A 26 14.71 5.62 26.38
C TRP A 26 14.29 6.02 24.97
N VAL A 27 13.47 5.18 24.31
CA VAL A 27 13.03 5.46 22.94
C VAL A 27 12.01 6.60 22.87
N LYS A 28 11.17 6.75 23.91
CA LYS A 28 10.24 7.88 24.02
C LYS A 28 10.98 9.20 24.26
N ASP A 29 11.97 9.18 25.14
CA ASP A 29 12.85 10.33 25.40
C ASP A 29 13.65 10.70 24.15
N LEU A 30 14.15 9.70 23.40
CA LEU A 30 14.75 9.93 22.09
C LEU A 30 13.79 10.68 21.16
N ALA A 31 12.57 10.19 20.99
CA ALA A 31 11.59 10.81 20.09
C ALA A 31 11.24 12.23 20.52
N GLY A 32 11.00 12.46 21.82
CA GLY A 32 10.70 13.78 22.37
C GLY A 32 11.87 14.75 22.23
N CYS A 33 13.09 14.30 22.54
CA CYS A 33 14.31 15.11 22.40
C CYS A 33 14.56 15.50 20.95
N LEU A 34 14.45 14.54 20.01
CA LEU A 34 14.53 14.82 18.59
C LEU A 34 13.45 15.83 18.18
N ASN A 35 12.21 15.63 18.61
CA ASN A 35 11.10 16.49 18.19
C ASN A 35 11.25 17.93 18.68
N TYR A 36 11.77 18.11 19.89
CA TYR A 36 11.99 19.42 20.51
C TYR A 36 13.24 20.12 19.97
N LYS A 37 14.36 19.41 19.84
CA LYS A 37 15.66 20.01 19.53
C LYS A 37 15.95 20.08 18.02
N LEU A 38 15.25 19.32 17.18
CA LEU A 38 15.47 19.37 15.74
C LEU A 38 14.86 20.63 15.14
N GLN A 39 15.74 21.51 14.65
CA GLN A 39 15.35 22.57 13.73
C GLN A 39 15.05 21.93 12.36
N ALA A 40 13.77 21.65 12.12
CA ALA A 40 13.29 21.08 10.89
C ALA A 40 12.62 22.15 10.01
N PRO A 41 12.69 22.03 8.67
CA PRO A 41 11.87 22.84 7.78
C PRO A 41 10.39 22.72 8.16
N LYS A 42 9.63 23.82 8.04
CA LYS A 42 8.18 23.83 8.34
C LYS A 42 7.34 22.96 7.38
N SER A 43 7.92 22.47 6.28
CA SER A 43 7.19 21.69 5.30
C SER A 43 6.90 20.28 5.82
N ASP A 44 5.61 19.95 5.91
CA ASP A 44 5.19 18.58 6.17
C ASP A 44 5.67 17.64 5.05
N PRO A 45 6.13 16.42 5.38
CA PRO A 45 6.43 15.43 4.37
C PRO A 45 5.16 15.05 3.61
N SER A 46 5.01 15.62 2.42
CA SER A 46 4.11 15.09 1.40
C SER A 46 4.90 14.23 0.42
N LEU A 47 4.26 13.18 -0.11
CA LEU A 47 4.90 12.27 -1.07
C LEU A 47 5.37 12.98 -2.34
N SER A 48 4.72 14.09 -2.72
CA SER A 48 5.01 14.86 -3.93
C SER A 48 6.15 15.86 -3.76
N GLN A 49 6.42 16.33 -2.55
CA GLN A 49 7.43 17.38 -2.29
C GLN A 49 8.79 16.82 -1.87
N HIS A 50 8.81 15.63 -1.25
CA HIS A 50 10.03 15.11 -0.63
C HIS A 50 10.35 13.66 -1.04
N THR A 51 11.63 13.28 -0.88
CA THR A 51 12.09 11.89 -1.03
C THR A 51 11.43 10.98 0.01
N HIS A 52 11.35 9.67 -0.26
CA HIS A 52 10.63 8.74 0.62
C HIS A 52 11.29 8.60 2.00
N ASP A 53 12.59 8.84 2.06
CA ASP A 53 13.45 8.82 3.24
C ASP A 53 13.51 10.19 3.96
N TYR A 54 12.77 11.21 3.51
CA TYR A 54 12.62 12.47 4.25
C TYR A 54 11.68 12.29 5.46
N PRO A 55 12.00 12.87 6.64
CA PRO A 55 13.15 13.72 6.93
C PRO A 55 14.41 12.97 7.40
N TYR A 56 14.38 11.64 7.55
CA TYR A 56 15.53 10.86 7.99
C TYR A 56 16.78 11.04 7.11
N CYS A 57 16.62 11.36 5.82
CA CYS A 57 17.71 11.70 4.91
C CYS A 57 18.53 12.92 5.36
N LEU A 58 17.92 13.87 6.08
CA LEU A 58 18.56 15.09 6.57
C LEU A 58 19.36 14.91 7.87
N VAL A 59 19.29 13.71 8.46
CA VAL A 59 19.97 13.33 9.70
C VAL A 59 21.42 12.96 9.41
N SER A 60 22.37 13.50 10.18
CA SER A 60 23.80 13.20 10.01
C SER A 60 24.10 11.71 10.26
N LYS A 61 25.21 11.21 9.71
CA LYS A 61 25.61 9.81 9.87
C LYS A 61 25.80 9.42 11.33
N GLU A 62 26.40 10.31 12.11
CA GLU A 62 26.67 10.16 13.54
C GLU A 62 25.36 10.02 14.31
N LEU A 63 24.38 10.87 14.01
CA LEU A 63 23.06 10.82 14.63
C LEU A 63 22.27 9.56 14.23
N LYS A 64 22.35 9.14 12.96
CA LYS A 64 21.75 7.87 12.52
C LYS A 64 22.31 6.68 13.29
N ASN A 65 23.63 6.66 13.53
CA ASN A 65 24.28 5.61 14.30
C ASN A 65 23.84 5.60 15.78
N ALA A 66 23.72 6.78 16.40
CA ALA A 66 23.21 6.91 17.77
C ALA A 66 21.77 6.39 17.89
N ILE A 67 20.88 6.80 16.97
CA ILE A 67 19.49 6.33 16.90
C ILE A 67 19.45 4.79 16.75
N ARG A 68 20.17 4.25 15.76
CA ARG A 68 20.22 2.80 15.51
C ARG A 68 20.72 2.02 16.72
N SER A 69 21.78 2.50 17.37
CA SER A 69 22.35 1.86 18.56
C SER A 69 21.31 1.75 19.67
N LEU A 70 20.55 2.82 19.93
CA LEU A 70 19.49 2.81 20.93
C LEU A 70 18.34 1.89 20.55
N LEU A 71 17.86 1.95 19.31
CA LEU A 71 16.78 1.08 18.82
C LEU A 71 17.16 -0.40 18.88
N GLY A 72 18.43 -0.73 18.62
CA GLY A 72 18.96 -2.08 18.76
C GLY A 72 18.89 -2.60 20.20
N LYS A 73 19.24 -1.75 21.19
CA LYS A 73 19.11 -2.08 22.63
C LYS A 73 17.65 -2.18 23.09
N SER A 74 16.74 -1.51 22.41
CA SER A 74 15.31 -1.46 22.75
C SER A 74 14.44 -2.37 21.87
N SER A 75 15.00 -3.44 21.31
CA SER A 75 14.33 -4.28 20.30
C SER A 75 12.98 -4.85 20.74
N GLY A 76 12.80 -5.13 22.04
CA GLY A 76 11.59 -5.74 22.61
C GLY A 76 10.39 -4.79 22.72
N VAL A 77 10.61 -3.48 22.58
CA VAL A 77 9.56 -2.45 22.77
C VAL A 77 9.25 -1.66 21.49
N LEU A 78 9.87 -2.00 20.36
CA LEU A 78 9.78 -1.19 19.14
C LEU A 78 8.37 -1.12 18.54
N GLU A 79 7.54 -2.15 18.70
CA GLU A 79 6.15 -2.12 18.26
C GLU A 79 5.32 -1.11 19.07
N LEU A 80 5.43 -1.15 20.40
CA LEU A 80 4.80 -0.19 21.30
C LEU A 80 5.33 1.24 21.09
N PHE A 81 6.61 1.37 20.75
CA PHE A 81 7.22 2.66 20.45
C PHE A 81 6.73 3.23 19.11
N PHE A 82 6.59 2.38 18.09
CA PHE A 82 6.00 2.77 16.81
C PHE A 82 4.57 3.28 16.98
N ASP A 83 3.76 2.56 17.76
CA ASP A 83 2.43 3.01 18.18
C ASP A 83 2.50 4.37 18.86
N HIS A 84 3.36 4.50 19.88
CA HIS A 84 3.51 5.75 20.62
C HIS A 84 3.81 6.93 19.69
N CYS A 85 4.74 6.78 18.74
CA CYS A 85 5.04 7.83 17.76
C CYS A 85 3.81 8.23 16.94
N ILE A 86 3.00 7.28 16.47
CA ILE A 86 1.76 7.59 15.72
C ILE A 86 0.78 8.33 16.62
N TYR A 87 0.42 7.77 17.79
CA TYR A 87 -0.58 8.38 18.67
C TYR A 87 -0.16 9.76 19.16
N THR A 88 1.12 9.97 19.48
CA THR A 88 1.63 11.28 19.87
C THR A 88 1.52 12.27 18.72
N MET A 89 1.95 11.92 17.50
CA MET A 89 1.76 12.81 16.34
C MET A 89 0.28 13.17 16.13
N LEU A 90 -0.64 12.23 16.32
CA LEU A 90 -2.07 12.49 16.20
C LEU A 90 -2.62 13.42 17.30
N GLN A 91 -2.07 13.37 18.50
CA GLN A 91 -2.41 14.28 19.60
C GLN A 91 -1.84 15.68 19.37
N GLU A 92 -0.59 15.78 18.93
CA GLU A 92 0.08 17.06 18.67
C GLU A 92 -0.57 17.83 17.52
N LEU A 93 -1.14 17.14 16.53
CA LEU A 93 -1.94 17.77 15.47
C LEU A 93 -3.17 18.55 15.99
N ASP A 94 -3.61 18.32 17.23
CA ASP A 94 -4.71 19.09 17.84
C ASP A 94 -4.23 20.34 18.60
N LYS A 95 -2.94 20.45 18.97
CA LYS A 95 -2.48 21.37 20.02
C LYS A 95 -2.02 22.75 19.58
N SER A 96 -1.63 22.96 18.32
CA SER A 96 -1.52 24.25 17.63
C SER A 96 -0.83 24.03 16.27
N PRO A 97 -1.23 24.73 15.20
CA PRO A 97 -0.53 24.64 13.92
C PRO A 97 0.88 25.23 14.04
N GLY A 98 1.92 24.38 14.06
CA GLY A 98 3.30 24.84 13.99
C GLY A 98 4.35 24.01 14.73
N GLU A 99 3.95 23.10 15.63
CA GLU A 99 4.94 22.21 16.26
C GLU A 99 5.44 21.15 15.26
N SER A 100 6.77 21.00 15.22
CA SER A 100 7.42 20.01 14.37
C SER A 100 7.02 18.61 14.80
N LEU A 101 6.72 17.73 13.84
CA LEU A 101 6.53 16.29 14.08
C LEU A 101 7.76 15.46 13.65
N HIS A 102 8.86 16.14 13.29
CA HIS A 102 9.99 15.51 12.61
C HIS A 102 10.72 14.49 13.46
N GLY A 103 10.75 14.65 14.79
CA GLY A 103 11.40 13.69 15.68
C GLY A 103 10.70 12.33 15.64
N TYR A 104 9.38 12.32 15.76
CA TYR A 104 8.57 11.10 15.65
C TYR A 104 8.68 10.47 14.26
N ARG A 105 8.68 11.29 13.20
CA ARG A 105 8.85 10.83 11.81
C ARG A 105 10.21 10.15 11.58
N ILE A 106 11.29 10.74 12.11
CA ILE A 106 12.64 10.15 12.08
C ILE A 106 12.67 8.80 12.79
N CYS A 107 12.06 8.72 13.98
CA CYS A 107 11.98 7.47 14.73
C CYS A 107 11.23 6.38 13.97
N ILE A 108 10.08 6.72 13.38
CA ILE A 108 9.30 5.79 12.53
C ILE A 108 10.13 5.29 11.35
N GLN A 109 10.81 6.18 10.63
CA GLN A 109 11.66 5.81 9.50
C GLN A 109 12.84 4.93 9.93
N ALA A 110 13.49 5.25 11.04
CA ALA A 110 14.60 4.45 11.57
C ALA A 110 14.14 3.04 12.00
N VAL A 111 12.98 2.92 12.66
CA VAL A 111 12.40 1.63 13.06
C VAL A 111 12.05 0.78 11.83
N LEU A 112 11.33 1.36 10.86
CA LEU A 112 10.84 0.60 9.70
C LEU A 112 11.91 0.36 8.62
N LEU A 113 13.02 1.09 8.67
CA LEU A 113 14.20 0.79 7.86
C LEU A 113 14.78 -0.60 8.19
N GLU A 114 14.72 -1.00 9.47
CA GLU A 114 15.28 -2.27 9.95
C GLU A 114 14.21 -3.35 10.18
N ARG A 115 13.00 -2.93 10.59
CA ARG A 115 11.91 -3.84 10.97
C ARG A 115 10.57 -3.43 10.32
N PRO A 116 10.45 -3.49 8.98
CA PRO A 116 9.25 -3.03 8.27
C PRO A 116 7.97 -3.76 8.69
N LYS A 117 8.08 -5.02 9.12
CA LYS A 117 6.95 -5.84 9.59
C LYS A 117 6.20 -5.27 10.80
N ILE A 118 6.83 -4.40 11.60
CA ILE A 118 6.16 -3.73 12.73
C ILE A 118 4.91 -2.97 12.25
N ALA A 119 4.98 -2.32 11.09
CA ALA A 119 3.83 -1.58 10.55
C ALA A 119 2.65 -2.48 10.12
N THR A 120 2.90 -3.76 9.90
CA THR A 120 1.92 -4.71 9.35
C THR A 120 1.47 -5.78 10.33
N THR A 121 2.03 -5.83 11.55
CA THR A 121 1.61 -6.76 12.61
C THR A 121 0.12 -6.65 12.91
N ASN A 122 -0.44 -5.44 12.92
CA ASN A 122 -1.84 -5.20 13.22
C ASN A 122 -2.47 -4.10 12.34
N LEU A 123 -2.62 -4.39 11.04
CA LEU A 123 -3.25 -3.44 10.10
C LEU A 123 -4.72 -3.14 10.42
N GLY A 124 -5.45 -4.08 11.03
CA GLY A 124 -6.84 -3.89 11.44
C GLY A 124 -7.00 -2.74 12.43
N LYS A 125 -6.17 -2.74 13.48
CA LYS A 125 -6.11 -1.65 14.47
C LYS A 125 -5.87 -0.28 13.82
N TYR A 126 -4.93 -0.17 12.88
CA TYR A 126 -4.64 1.11 12.25
C TYR A 126 -5.72 1.55 11.25
N LEU A 127 -6.39 0.60 10.59
CA LEU A 127 -7.54 0.90 9.75
C LEU A 127 -8.70 1.46 10.59
N GLU A 128 -8.95 0.89 11.77
CA GLU A 128 -9.94 1.40 12.74
C GLU A 128 -9.56 2.79 13.24
N LEU A 129 -8.28 3.02 13.59
CA LEU A 129 -7.77 4.33 13.97
C LEU A 129 -7.91 5.37 12.85
N LEU A 130 -7.69 4.97 11.60
CA LEU A 130 -7.91 5.85 10.44
C LEU A 130 -9.39 6.21 10.31
N ARG A 131 -10.29 5.22 10.43
CA ARG A 131 -11.74 5.41 10.35
C ARG A 131 -12.26 6.32 11.45
N SER A 132 -11.75 6.22 12.68
CA SER A 132 -12.13 7.12 13.78
C SER A 132 -11.73 8.58 13.54
N HIS A 133 -10.79 8.83 12.62
CA HIS A 133 -10.33 10.15 12.22
C HIS A 133 -10.70 10.53 10.77
N GLN A 134 -11.64 9.84 10.12
CA GLN A 134 -11.97 10.03 8.70
C GLN A 134 -12.35 11.47 8.34
N ASN A 135 -12.94 12.22 9.28
CA ASN A 135 -13.31 13.64 9.11
C ASN A 135 -12.14 14.62 9.34
N ARG A 136 -10.95 14.13 9.68
CA ARG A 136 -9.72 14.93 9.90
C ARG A 136 -8.61 14.45 8.95
N PRO A 137 -8.56 14.96 7.70
CA PRO A 137 -7.63 14.48 6.68
C PRO A 137 -6.15 14.48 7.10
N ALA A 138 -5.69 15.51 7.82
CA ALA A 138 -4.29 15.58 8.28
C ALA A 138 -3.89 14.40 9.19
N LYS A 139 -4.80 13.97 10.07
CA LYS A 139 -4.58 12.80 10.94
C LYS A 139 -4.54 11.51 10.13
N CYS A 140 -5.48 11.34 9.20
CA CYS A 140 -5.49 10.19 8.31
C CYS A 140 -4.22 10.10 7.47
N LEU A 141 -3.78 11.21 6.86
CA LEU A 141 -2.56 11.27 6.07
C LEU A 141 -1.31 10.95 6.92
N THR A 142 -1.30 11.33 8.19
CA THR A 142 -0.22 10.98 9.12
C THR A 142 -0.16 9.48 9.38
N ILE A 143 -1.31 8.81 9.56
CA ILE A 143 -1.39 7.34 9.70
C ILE A 143 -0.91 6.66 8.42
N LEU A 144 -1.45 7.08 7.27
CA LEU A 144 -1.06 6.53 5.96
C LEU A 144 0.45 6.68 5.71
N TRP A 145 1.01 7.83 6.06
CA TRP A 145 2.45 8.09 5.94
C TRP A 145 3.28 7.20 6.86
N ALA A 146 2.89 7.05 8.11
CA ALA A 146 3.64 6.25 9.08
C ALA A 146 3.71 4.79 8.66
N LEU A 147 2.57 4.20 8.28
CA LEU A 147 2.51 2.80 7.83
C LEU A 147 3.22 2.60 6.50
N GLY A 148 3.08 3.56 5.58
CA GLY A 148 3.69 3.49 4.25
C GLY A 148 5.22 3.37 4.27
N GLN A 149 5.89 3.82 5.34
CA GLN A 149 7.36 3.72 5.42
C GLN A 149 7.88 2.29 5.31
N ALA A 150 7.11 1.29 5.74
CA ALA A 150 7.48 -0.13 5.61
C ALA A 150 7.66 -0.55 4.14
N GLY A 151 6.92 0.07 3.22
CA GLY A 151 6.97 -0.27 1.80
C GLY A 151 8.24 0.17 1.09
N PHE A 152 8.97 1.15 1.61
CA PHE A 152 10.18 1.63 0.95
C PHE A 152 11.41 0.76 1.18
N THR A 153 11.35 -0.17 2.14
CA THR A 153 12.37 -1.20 2.37
C THR A 153 11.92 -2.59 1.96
N ASP A 154 10.62 -2.90 2.09
CA ASP A 154 10.07 -4.20 1.75
C ASP A 154 8.79 -4.08 0.92
N LEU A 155 8.85 -4.56 -0.33
CA LEU A 155 7.70 -4.55 -1.25
C LEU A 155 6.48 -5.28 -0.66
N ALA A 156 6.68 -6.42 -0.01
CA ALA A 156 5.58 -7.23 0.50
C ALA A 156 4.88 -6.49 1.65
N GLU A 157 5.64 -5.90 2.58
CA GLU A 157 5.03 -5.07 3.63
C GLU A 157 4.35 -3.83 3.05
N GLY A 158 4.94 -3.19 2.04
CA GLY A 158 4.33 -2.07 1.34
C GLY A 158 2.99 -2.42 0.68
N LEU A 159 2.89 -3.59 0.05
CA LEU A 159 1.66 -4.10 -0.54
C LEU A 159 0.63 -4.45 0.53
N ARG A 160 1.03 -5.05 1.67
CA ARG A 160 0.11 -5.31 2.80
C ARG A 160 -0.49 -4.02 3.34
N VAL A 161 0.32 -2.99 3.57
CA VAL A 161 -0.16 -1.66 3.98
C VAL A 161 -1.12 -1.10 2.93
N TRP A 162 -0.74 -1.16 1.65
CA TRP A 162 -1.57 -0.60 0.59
C TRP A 162 -2.93 -1.29 0.50
N LEU A 163 -2.96 -2.64 0.45
CA LEU A 163 -4.18 -3.42 0.36
C LEU A 163 -5.04 -3.31 1.63
N GLY A 164 -4.41 -3.34 2.81
CA GLY A 164 -5.10 -3.35 4.10
C GLY A 164 -5.62 -1.99 4.56
N VAL A 165 -4.97 -0.89 4.14
CA VAL A 165 -5.28 0.46 4.68
C VAL A 165 -5.53 1.49 3.58
N MET A 166 -4.78 1.47 2.48
CA MET A 166 -4.90 2.50 1.43
C MET A 166 -5.98 2.20 0.37
N LEU A 167 -6.15 0.95 -0.02
CA LEU A 167 -7.19 0.51 -0.94
C LEU A 167 -8.61 0.85 -0.41
N PRO A 168 -8.94 0.60 0.87
CA PRO A 168 -10.24 0.98 1.44
C PRO A 168 -10.56 2.48 1.36
N VAL A 169 -9.54 3.35 1.26
CA VAL A 169 -9.72 4.81 1.25
C VAL A 169 -9.64 5.44 -0.15
N LEU A 170 -9.51 4.64 -1.22
CA LEU A 170 -9.63 5.15 -2.60
C LEU A 170 -11.00 5.80 -2.85
N GLY A 171 -12.02 5.39 -2.09
CA GLY A 171 -13.34 6.00 -2.01
C GLY A 171 -13.37 7.46 -1.56
N ILE A 172 -12.33 7.91 -0.83
CA ILE A 172 -12.35 9.14 -0.05
C ILE A 172 -11.53 10.21 -0.77
N LYS A 173 -12.19 11.27 -1.25
CA LYS A 173 -11.56 12.33 -2.05
C LYS A 173 -10.34 12.97 -1.37
N ALA A 174 -10.38 13.16 -0.04
CA ALA A 174 -9.28 13.77 0.71
C ALA A 174 -8.05 12.85 0.88
N LEU A 175 -8.20 11.53 0.69
CA LEU A 175 -7.15 10.53 0.97
C LEU A 175 -6.67 9.80 -0.30
N SER A 176 -7.55 9.65 -1.28
CA SER A 176 -7.25 8.96 -2.55
C SER A 176 -6.01 9.50 -3.30
N PRO A 177 -5.69 10.81 -3.32
CA PRO A 177 -4.45 11.28 -3.95
C PRO A 177 -3.21 10.68 -3.31
N TYR A 178 -3.20 10.56 -1.98
CA TYR A 178 -2.09 9.97 -1.24
C TYR A 178 -1.96 8.48 -1.55
N ALA A 179 -3.06 7.73 -1.49
CA ALA A 179 -3.09 6.29 -1.73
C ALA A 179 -2.59 5.91 -3.14
N VAL A 180 -2.96 6.67 -4.17
CA VAL A 180 -2.50 6.44 -5.55
C VAL A 180 -1.03 6.85 -5.71
N SER A 181 -0.62 8.00 -5.16
CA SER A 181 0.77 8.47 -5.24
C SER A 181 1.73 7.54 -4.49
N TYR A 182 1.31 7.00 -3.36
CA TYR A 182 2.08 6.02 -2.61
C TYR A 182 2.31 4.76 -3.45
N LEU A 183 1.27 4.24 -4.11
CA LEU A 183 1.39 3.05 -4.93
C LEU A 183 2.37 3.23 -6.08
N ASP A 184 2.28 4.37 -6.79
CA ASP A 184 3.23 4.72 -7.85
C ASP A 184 4.67 4.71 -7.33
N ARG A 185 4.89 5.33 -6.16
CA ARG A 185 6.21 5.40 -5.53
C ARG A 185 6.72 4.03 -5.07
N LEU A 186 5.86 3.22 -4.44
CA LEU A 186 6.17 1.87 -4.00
C LEU A 186 6.66 1.03 -5.19
N LEU A 187 5.92 1.08 -6.29
CA LEU A 187 6.26 0.36 -7.51
C LEU A 187 7.53 0.92 -8.16
N THR A 188 7.76 2.23 -8.10
CA THR A 188 9.00 2.85 -8.61
C THR A 188 10.24 2.40 -7.82
N VAL A 189 10.15 2.37 -6.48
CA VAL A 189 11.24 1.92 -5.61
C VAL A 189 11.53 0.42 -5.79
N HIS A 190 10.51 -0.38 -6.08
CA HIS A 190 10.63 -1.83 -6.28
C HIS A 190 10.36 -2.23 -7.75
N PRO A 191 11.36 -2.13 -8.65
CA PRO A 191 11.20 -2.57 -10.03
C PRO A 191 10.99 -4.08 -10.14
N ASN A 192 11.62 -4.86 -9.24
CA ASN A 192 11.43 -6.31 -9.16
C ASN A 192 10.21 -6.65 -8.30
N LEU A 193 9.16 -7.14 -8.96
CA LEU A 193 7.86 -7.43 -8.34
C LEU A 193 7.73 -8.84 -7.75
N THR A 194 8.75 -9.69 -7.89
CA THR A 194 8.67 -11.12 -7.52
C THR A 194 8.24 -11.36 -6.08
N LYS A 195 8.73 -10.54 -5.13
CA LYS A 195 8.35 -10.61 -3.70
C LYS A 195 6.87 -10.30 -3.44
N GLY A 196 6.19 -9.66 -4.40
CA GLY A 196 4.77 -9.30 -4.30
C GLY A 196 3.83 -10.23 -5.06
N PHE A 197 4.33 -11.27 -5.73
CA PHE A 197 3.50 -12.19 -6.50
C PHE A 197 2.47 -12.92 -5.63
N GLY A 198 1.23 -12.97 -6.08
CA GLY A 198 0.12 -13.63 -5.39
C GLY A 198 -0.41 -12.87 -4.18
N MET A 199 0.14 -11.70 -3.84
CA MET A 199 -0.33 -10.90 -2.71
C MET A 199 -1.64 -10.16 -3.01
N ILE A 200 -1.91 -9.86 -4.29
CA ILE A 200 -3.17 -9.25 -4.72
C ILE A 200 -4.10 -10.37 -5.17
N GLY A 201 -4.98 -10.84 -4.29
CA GLY A 201 -5.98 -11.85 -4.64
C GLY A 201 -7.17 -11.28 -5.43
N PRO A 202 -8.08 -12.13 -5.94
CA PRO A 202 -9.27 -11.68 -6.68
C PRO A 202 -10.08 -10.61 -5.93
N LYS A 203 -10.27 -10.80 -4.61
CA LYS A 203 -11.02 -9.86 -3.76
C LYS A 203 -10.47 -8.43 -3.77
N ASP A 204 -9.17 -8.26 -4.00
CA ASP A 204 -8.50 -6.96 -4.01
C ASP A 204 -8.24 -6.47 -5.44
N PHE A 205 -7.97 -7.40 -6.36
CA PHE A 205 -7.68 -7.13 -7.76
C PHE A 205 -8.88 -6.55 -8.54
N PHE A 206 -10.09 -7.04 -8.26
CA PHE A 206 -11.28 -6.60 -8.98
C PHE A 206 -11.78 -5.21 -8.58
N PRO A 207 -11.81 -4.81 -7.29
CA PRO A 207 -12.01 -3.41 -6.92
C PRO A 207 -11.01 -2.47 -7.60
N LEU A 208 -9.75 -2.89 -7.73
CA LEU A 208 -8.70 -2.17 -8.46
C LEU A 208 -9.04 -1.98 -9.95
N LEU A 209 -9.48 -3.05 -10.61
CA LEU A 209 -9.96 -2.99 -12.00
C LEU A 209 -11.14 -2.02 -12.13
N ASP A 210 -12.11 -2.09 -11.21
CA ASP A 210 -13.29 -1.25 -11.23
C ASP A 210 -12.92 0.23 -11.03
N PHE A 211 -12.05 0.55 -10.07
CA PHE A 211 -11.53 1.91 -9.89
C PHE A 211 -10.77 2.41 -11.13
N ALA A 212 -9.97 1.56 -11.78
CA ALA A 212 -9.20 1.97 -12.94
C ALA A 212 -10.07 2.23 -14.18
N PHE A 213 -11.10 1.41 -14.44
CA PHE A 213 -11.76 1.38 -15.75
C PHE A 213 -13.27 1.68 -15.75
N MET A 214 -13.96 1.60 -14.61
CA MET A 214 -15.38 1.94 -14.56
C MET A 214 -15.56 3.47 -14.48
N PRO A 215 -16.46 4.06 -15.29
CA PRO A 215 -16.78 5.48 -15.21
C PRO A 215 -17.54 5.79 -13.91
N ASN A 216 -17.59 7.07 -13.53
CA ASN A 216 -18.39 7.58 -12.41
C ASN A 216 -18.09 6.93 -11.04
N ASN A 217 -16.86 6.44 -10.84
CA ASN A 217 -16.41 6.06 -9.50
C ASN A 217 -15.97 7.30 -8.70
N SER A 218 -15.55 7.09 -7.45
CA SER A 218 -15.19 8.18 -6.53
C SER A 218 -13.88 8.89 -6.84
N LEU A 219 -13.03 8.34 -7.72
CA LEU A 219 -11.76 8.95 -8.10
C LEU A 219 -11.98 10.11 -9.07
N SER A 220 -11.13 11.12 -8.98
CA SER A 220 -11.07 12.14 -10.01
C SER A 220 -10.56 11.54 -11.33
N PRO A 221 -10.90 12.10 -12.50
CA PRO A 221 -10.40 11.61 -13.78
C PRO A 221 -8.87 11.52 -13.86
N SER A 222 -8.15 12.45 -13.23
CA SER A 222 -6.69 12.45 -13.17
C SER A 222 -6.12 11.30 -12.35
N LEU A 223 -6.66 11.05 -11.15
CA LEU A 223 -6.25 9.92 -10.30
C LEU A 223 -6.60 8.58 -10.94
N GLN A 224 -7.75 8.52 -11.61
CA GLN A 224 -8.17 7.34 -12.35
C GLN A 224 -7.18 7.01 -13.46
N GLU A 225 -6.74 8.01 -14.22
CA GLU A 225 -5.73 7.85 -15.26
C GLU A 225 -4.37 7.42 -14.68
N GLN A 226 -3.96 7.97 -13.54
CA GLN A 226 -2.75 7.51 -12.85
C GLN A 226 -2.87 6.03 -12.44
N LEU A 227 -4.00 5.62 -11.85
CA LEU A 227 -4.22 4.22 -11.48
C LEU A 227 -4.21 3.28 -12.69
N ARG A 228 -4.78 3.69 -13.84
CA ARG A 228 -4.70 2.92 -15.09
C ARG A 228 -3.27 2.70 -15.56
N ARG A 229 -2.38 3.68 -15.38
CA ARG A 229 -0.95 3.54 -15.73
C ARG A 229 -0.23 2.53 -14.83
N LEU A 230 -0.62 2.44 -13.56
CA LEU A 230 -0.08 1.47 -12.59
C LEU A 230 -0.65 0.05 -12.78
N TYR A 231 -1.86 -0.05 -13.33
CA TYR A 231 -2.62 -1.29 -13.46
C TYR A 231 -1.85 -2.46 -14.09
N PRO A 232 -1.05 -2.31 -15.16
CA PRO A 232 -0.27 -3.42 -15.72
C PRO A 232 0.66 -4.10 -14.70
N ARG A 233 1.25 -3.32 -13.79
CA ARG A 233 2.13 -3.83 -12.74
C ARG A 233 1.34 -4.53 -11.63
N LEU A 234 0.16 -4.01 -11.29
CA LEU A 234 -0.78 -4.65 -10.36
C LEU A 234 -1.27 -6.00 -10.88
N LYS A 235 -1.51 -6.10 -12.19
CA LYS A 235 -1.87 -7.36 -12.84
C LYS A 235 -0.76 -8.40 -12.77
N VAL A 236 0.49 -7.99 -12.97
CA VAL A 236 1.66 -8.87 -12.78
C VAL A 236 1.75 -9.35 -11.33
N LEU A 237 1.52 -8.47 -10.35
CA LEU A 237 1.49 -8.84 -8.93
C LEU A 237 0.36 -9.84 -8.60
N ALA A 238 -0.82 -9.67 -9.19
CA ALA A 238 -1.97 -10.55 -8.96
C ALA A 238 -1.80 -11.94 -9.59
N LEU A 239 -1.39 -12.00 -10.86
CA LEU A 239 -1.28 -13.26 -11.61
C LEU A 239 0.03 -14.01 -11.33
N GLY A 240 1.07 -13.29 -10.88
CA GLY A 240 2.38 -13.83 -10.56
C GLY A 240 3.16 -14.31 -11.79
N ALA A 241 4.16 -15.17 -11.56
CA ALA A 241 5.05 -15.70 -12.60
C ALA A 241 4.39 -16.75 -13.50
N ARG A 242 3.31 -17.38 -13.04
CA ARG A 242 2.66 -18.55 -13.68
C ARG A 242 1.15 -18.33 -13.82
N PRO A 243 0.71 -17.39 -14.67
CA PRO A 243 -0.70 -17.10 -14.88
C PRO A 243 -1.51 -18.34 -15.29
N GLU A 244 -0.90 -19.30 -15.97
CA GLU A 244 -1.48 -20.60 -16.36
C GLU A 244 -1.96 -21.46 -15.20
N THR A 245 -1.50 -21.18 -13.98
CA THR A 245 -1.89 -21.91 -12.77
C THR A 245 -2.82 -21.13 -11.86
N THR A 246 -3.06 -19.85 -12.13
CA THR A 246 -3.82 -18.95 -11.24
C THR A 246 -5.04 -18.34 -11.91
N LEU A 247 -5.10 -18.28 -13.24
CA LEU A 247 -6.12 -17.57 -13.99
C LEU A 247 -7.54 -18.09 -13.72
N HIS A 248 -7.72 -19.40 -13.54
CA HIS A 248 -9.02 -19.99 -13.21
C HIS A 248 -9.67 -19.39 -11.96
N THR A 249 -8.87 -18.90 -10.99
CA THR A 249 -9.37 -18.25 -9.77
C THR A 249 -9.93 -16.85 -10.00
N TYR A 250 -9.47 -16.16 -11.05
CA TYR A 250 -9.92 -14.81 -11.43
C TYR A 250 -11.03 -14.85 -12.48
N PHE A 251 -11.12 -15.94 -13.24
CA PHE A 251 -12.02 -16.08 -14.38
C PHE A 251 -13.51 -15.79 -14.06
N PRO A 252 -14.11 -16.29 -12.97
CA PRO A 252 -15.51 -15.97 -12.63
C PRO A 252 -15.79 -14.48 -12.55
N SER A 253 -14.87 -13.74 -11.95
CA SER A 253 -15.01 -12.30 -11.69
C SER A 253 -14.67 -11.45 -12.91
N PHE A 254 -13.86 -11.95 -13.85
CA PHE A 254 -13.74 -11.36 -15.18
C PHE A 254 -15.03 -11.56 -15.98
N LEU A 255 -15.62 -12.76 -15.92
CA LEU A 255 -16.84 -13.10 -16.63
C LEU A 255 -18.02 -12.26 -16.18
N SER A 256 -18.17 -12.06 -14.87
CA SER A 256 -19.24 -11.23 -14.29
C SER A 256 -19.18 -9.76 -14.76
N ARG A 257 -18.03 -9.30 -15.25
CA ARG A 257 -17.81 -7.93 -15.76
C ARG A 257 -17.89 -7.84 -17.28
N ALA A 258 -18.04 -8.95 -17.98
CA ALA A 258 -18.21 -9.01 -19.44
C ALA A 258 -19.67 -8.75 -19.85
N THR A 259 -20.26 -7.66 -19.35
CA THR A 259 -21.65 -7.26 -19.65
C THR A 259 -21.73 -6.39 -20.92
N PRO A 260 -22.89 -6.31 -21.59
CA PRO A 260 -23.08 -5.44 -22.77
C PRO A 260 -22.82 -3.95 -22.48
N SER A 261 -23.12 -3.49 -21.26
CA SER A 261 -22.91 -2.13 -20.76
C SER A 261 -21.47 -1.85 -20.31
N CYS A 262 -20.57 -2.84 -20.39
CA CYS A 262 -19.17 -2.70 -19.99
C CYS A 262 -18.44 -1.65 -20.87
N PRO A 263 -17.80 -0.62 -20.25
CA PRO A 263 -17.09 0.43 -20.97
C PRO A 263 -16.04 -0.12 -21.94
N PRO A 264 -15.76 0.54 -23.08
CA PRO A 264 -14.82 0.01 -24.08
C PRO A 264 -13.42 -0.30 -23.52
N ALA A 265 -12.89 0.56 -22.65
CA ALA A 265 -11.58 0.36 -22.01
C ALA A 265 -11.57 -0.85 -21.05
N MET A 266 -12.60 -0.94 -20.19
CA MET A 266 -12.85 -2.09 -19.30
C MET A 266 -12.95 -3.39 -20.10
N ARG A 267 -13.73 -3.38 -21.18
CA ARG A 267 -13.94 -4.54 -22.07
C ARG A 267 -12.64 -5.02 -22.71
N LYS A 268 -11.78 -4.09 -23.13
CA LYS A 268 -10.45 -4.42 -23.67
C LYS A 268 -9.59 -5.08 -22.61
N GLU A 269 -9.63 -4.60 -21.37
CA GLU A 269 -8.83 -5.16 -20.28
C GLU A 269 -9.36 -6.50 -19.79
N VAL A 270 -10.67 -6.69 -19.65
CA VAL A 270 -11.27 -7.99 -19.31
C VAL A 270 -10.84 -9.08 -20.30
N ARG A 271 -10.80 -8.77 -21.60
CA ARG A 271 -10.31 -9.71 -22.64
C ARG A 271 -8.82 -10.00 -22.51
N ARG A 272 -8.00 -8.99 -22.17
CA ARG A 272 -6.56 -9.19 -21.96
C ARG A 272 -6.25 -9.92 -20.66
N GLY A 273 -7.07 -9.71 -19.63
CA GLY A 273 -7.01 -10.37 -18.33
C GLY A 273 -7.30 -11.85 -18.44
N ALA A 274 -8.29 -12.21 -19.27
CA ALA A 274 -8.71 -13.58 -19.56
C ALA A 274 -7.75 -14.39 -20.47
N GLY A 275 -6.46 -14.06 -20.55
CA GLY A 275 -5.49 -14.85 -21.35
C GLY A 275 -5.24 -14.35 -22.78
N GLY A 276 -5.12 -13.03 -22.96
CA GLY A 276 -4.95 -12.43 -24.29
C GLY A 276 -3.56 -12.61 -24.91
N SER A 277 -3.28 -13.77 -25.52
CA SER A 277 -2.38 -13.89 -26.69
C SER A 277 -2.53 -15.24 -27.39
N LEU A 278 -3.58 -15.46 -28.19
CA LEU A 278 -3.61 -16.45 -29.29
C LEU A 278 -4.84 -16.23 -30.17
N ARG A 279 -4.67 -16.42 -31.49
CA ARG A 279 -5.71 -16.27 -32.52
C ARG A 279 -6.82 -17.31 -32.29
N ILE A 280 -8.08 -16.88 -32.34
CA ILE A 280 -9.25 -17.78 -32.24
C ILE A 280 -9.31 -18.66 -33.50
N PRO A 281 -9.35 -20.00 -33.39
CA PRO A 281 -9.59 -20.88 -34.53
C PRO A 281 -10.99 -20.67 -35.12
N TRP A 282 -11.08 -20.71 -36.44
CA TRP A 282 -12.28 -20.50 -37.26
C TRP A 282 -13.50 -21.35 -36.87
N ALA A 283 -13.32 -22.43 -36.12
CA ALA A 283 -14.36 -23.36 -35.68
C ALA A 283 -15.39 -22.75 -34.70
N VAL A 284 -15.04 -21.69 -33.96
CA VAL A 284 -15.93 -21.07 -32.96
C VAL A 284 -16.99 -20.13 -33.60
N ARG A 285 -16.89 -19.83 -34.90
CA ARG A 285 -17.85 -18.95 -35.60
C ARG A 285 -19.21 -19.58 -35.90
N ARG A 286 -19.38 -20.90 -35.82
CA ARG A 286 -20.61 -21.59 -36.29
C ARG A 286 -21.66 -21.91 -35.21
N GLN A 287 -21.42 -21.65 -33.93
CA GLN A 287 -22.38 -21.92 -32.85
C GLN A 287 -22.85 -20.62 -32.18
N GLN A 288 -23.50 -19.76 -32.97
CA GLN A 288 -23.75 -18.36 -32.62
C GLN A 288 -25.19 -18.05 -32.17
N VAL A 289 -25.94 -19.02 -31.62
CA VAL A 289 -27.38 -18.84 -31.37
C VAL A 289 -27.74 -18.56 -29.91
N TRP A 290 -26.88 -18.84 -28.91
CA TRP A 290 -27.26 -18.69 -27.49
C TRP A 290 -26.21 -18.08 -26.57
N PHE A 291 -25.12 -17.53 -27.12
CA PHE A 291 -24.05 -16.94 -26.33
C PHE A 291 -23.71 -15.55 -26.84
N SER A 292 -23.42 -14.62 -25.94
CA SER A 292 -22.73 -13.40 -26.36
C SER A 292 -21.39 -13.85 -26.98
N PRO A 293 -21.04 -13.42 -28.21
CA PRO A 293 -19.77 -13.79 -28.86
C PRO A 293 -18.53 -13.47 -27.99
N GLN A 294 -18.73 -12.58 -27.03
CA GLN A 294 -17.77 -12.09 -26.05
C GLN A 294 -17.50 -13.14 -24.97
N LEU A 295 -18.52 -13.86 -24.50
CA LEU A 295 -18.40 -14.94 -23.51
C LEU A 295 -17.56 -16.10 -24.06
N LEU A 296 -17.86 -16.51 -25.30
CA LEU A 296 -17.14 -17.58 -26.00
C LEU A 296 -15.68 -17.19 -26.29
N THR A 297 -15.43 -15.92 -26.60
CA THR A 297 -14.06 -15.41 -26.82
C THR A 297 -13.25 -15.43 -25.52
N SER A 298 -13.79 -14.91 -24.42
CA SER A 298 -13.10 -14.93 -23.12
C SER A 298 -12.89 -16.37 -22.62
N MET A 299 -13.85 -17.27 -22.85
CA MET A 299 -13.74 -18.69 -22.50
C MET A 299 -12.64 -19.39 -23.32
N SER A 300 -12.62 -19.21 -24.64
CA SER A 300 -11.57 -19.77 -25.50
C SER A 300 -10.18 -19.28 -25.10
N GLN A 301 -10.05 -18.02 -24.65
CA GLN A 301 -8.78 -17.45 -24.21
C GLN A 301 -8.33 -18.04 -22.87
N CYS A 302 -9.22 -18.09 -21.87
CA CYS A 302 -8.88 -18.69 -20.59
C CYS A 302 -8.51 -20.18 -20.71
N LEU A 303 -9.26 -20.94 -21.51
CA LEU A 303 -8.95 -22.36 -21.74
C LEU A 303 -7.62 -22.59 -22.47
N SER A 304 -7.18 -21.64 -23.30
CA SER A 304 -5.88 -21.72 -23.96
C SER A 304 -4.68 -21.46 -23.03
N VAL A 305 -4.92 -20.83 -21.88
CA VAL A 305 -3.89 -20.48 -20.89
C VAL A 305 -3.96 -21.38 -19.66
N ASP A 306 -5.16 -21.73 -19.19
CA ASP A 306 -5.40 -22.54 -17.99
C ASP A 306 -6.59 -23.51 -18.21
N PRO A 307 -6.32 -24.81 -18.47
CA PRO A 307 -7.35 -25.81 -18.71
C PRO A 307 -8.34 -25.99 -17.54
N LEU A 308 -7.94 -25.66 -16.30
CA LEU A 308 -8.83 -25.76 -15.13
C LEU A 308 -9.95 -24.72 -15.16
N SER A 309 -9.85 -23.69 -16.00
CA SER A 309 -10.94 -22.73 -16.22
C SER A 309 -12.23 -23.39 -16.73
N PHE A 310 -12.16 -24.58 -17.35
CA PHE A 310 -13.32 -25.31 -17.85
C PHE A 310 -14.25 -25.79 -16.73
N SER A 311 -13.68 -26.33 -15.65
CA SER A 311 -14.47 -26.87 -14.53
C SER A 311 -15.23 -25.76 -13.80
N VAL A 312 -14.57 -24.62 -13.62
CA VAL A 312 -15.15 -23.39 -13.05
C VAL A 312 -16.28 -22.87 -13.93
N TRP A 313 -16.08 -22.83 -15.26
CA TRP A 313 -17.12 -22.42 -16.20
C TRP A 313 -18.35 -23.34 -16.14
N ARG A 314 -18.14 -24.67 -16.15
CA ARG A 314 -19.23 -25.66 -16.06
C ARG A 314 -20.08 -25.45 -14.80
N GLN A 315 -19.45 -25.16 -13.66
CA GLN A 315 -20.15 -24.88 -12.40
C GLN A 315 -20.96 -23.58 -12.45
N LEU A 316 -20.41 -22.52 -13.05
CA LEU A 316 -21.13 -21.24 -13.24
C LEU A 316 -22.31 -21.40 -14.19
N TYR A 317 -22.13 -22.17 -15.27
CA TYR A 317 -23.16 -22.48 -16.26
C TYR A 317 -24.37 -23.18 -15.62
N THR A 318 -24.12 -24.21 -14.79
CA THR A 318 -25.19 -24.95 -14.09
C THR A 318 -25.92 -24.13 -13.02
N LYS A 319 -25.34 -23.02 -12.52
CA LYS A 319 -25.92 -22.23 -11.43
C LYS A 319 -26.67 -20.97 -11.86
N HIS A 320 -26.43 -20.45 -13.07
CA HIS A 320 -26.90 -19.12 -13.47
C HIS A 320 -27.76 -19.08 -14.75
N LEU A 321 -27.97 -20.22 -15.43
CA LEU A 321 -28.69 -20.29 -16.71
C LEU A 321 -29.64 -21.49 -16.82
N SER A 322 -30.04 -22.10 -15.70
CA SER A 322 -31.19 -23.01 -15.61
C SER A 322 -32.43 -22.23 -15.17
#